data_AF-A0A0L6T621-F1
#
_entry.id   AF-A0A0L6T621-F1
#
_cell.length_a   1.000
_cell.length_b   1.000
_cell.length_c   1.000
_cell.angle_alpha   90.00
_cell.angle_beta   90.00
_cell.angle_gamma   90.00
#
_symmetry.space_group_name_H-M   'P 1'
#
loop_
_entity.id
_entity.type
_entity.pdbx_description
1 polymer ?
#
loop_
_entity_poly.entity_id
_entity_poly.type
_entity_poly.pdbx_seq_one_letter_code
_entity_poly.pdbx_strand_id
1 'polypeptide(L)'
;MKKASTNTTEPDIPELKREQLGKGVRGKYFKRYSHGSNVVVLQPDIHKAFPTSEAVNKALASVLAFAQEAQGLTARPAPRPARKRLPA
;
A
#
# COMPACT_ATOMS: atom_id res chain seq x y z
N MET A 1 7.43 -28.36 32.41
CA MET A 1 7.24 -27.07 31.70
C MET A 1 6.08 -27.25 30.73
N LYS A 2 4.94 -26.58 30.94
CA LYS A 2 3.76 -26.72 30.06
C LYS A 2 3.89 -25.72 28.90
N LYS A 3 3.89 -26.21 27.66
CA LYS A 3 3.93 -25.36 26.46
C LYS A 3 2.55 -24.75 26.24
N ALA A 4 2.51 -23.43 26.03
CA ALA A 4 1.30 -22.72 25.65
C ALA A 4 0.98 -23.03 24.18
N SER A 5 -0.22 -23.57 23.95
CA SER A 5 -0.75 -23.79 22.60
C SER A 5 -1.13 -22.43 22.01
N THR A 6 -0.52 -22.06 20.89
CA THR A 6 -0.94 -20.91 20.11
C THR A 6 -2.34 -21.19 19.54
N ASN A 7 -3.35 -20.44 19.98
CA ASN A 7 -4.68 -20.49 19.39
C ASN A 7 -4.60 -19.96 17.96
N THR A 8 -4.53 -20.86 16.99
CA THR A 8 -4.81 -20.55 15.59
C THR A 8 -6.31 -20.26 15.50
N THR A 9 -6.67 -18.97 15.42
CA THR A 9 -8.04 -18.54 15.12
C THR A 9 -8.32 -18.92 13.67
N GLU A 10 -8.80 -20.15 13.46
CA GLU A 10 -9.41 -20.55 12.19
C GLU A 10 -10.59 -19.59 11.94
N PRO A 11 -10.60 -18.82 10.83
CA PRO A 11 -11.74 -18.00 10.50
C PRO A 11 -12.97 -18.90 10.33
N ASP A 12 -14.10 -18.50 10.91
CA ASP A 12 -15.37 -19.21 10.79
C ASP A 12 -15.88 -19.08 9.34
N ILE A 13 -15.43 -19.98 8.46
CA ILE A 13 -15.80 -19.99 7.05
C ILE A 13 -17.11 -20.75 6.93
N PRO A 14 -18.22 -20.09 6.56
CA PRO A 14 -19.51 -20.76 6.46
C PRO A 14 -19.48 -21.83 5.36
N GLU A 15 -19.82 -23.07 5.73
CA GLU A 15 -19.97 -24.16 4.77
C GLU A 15 -21.20 -23.92 3.90
N LEU A 16 -20.98 -23.71 2.59
CA LEU A 16 -22.05 -23.48 1.63
C LEU A 16 -22.53 -24.79 1.02
N LYS A 17 -23.83 -25.06 1.15
CA LYS A 17 -24.49 -26.19 0.46
C LYS A 17 -24.59 -25.90 -1.05
N ARG A 18 -24.62 -26.95 -1.87
CA ARG A 18 -24.73 -26.85 -3.35
C ARG A 18 -25.88 -25.95 -3.79
N GLU A 19 -27.01 -26.01 -3.10
CA GLU A 19 -28.22 -25.22 -3.35
C GLU A 19 -27.99 -23.70 -3.25
N GLN A 20 -27.05 -23.28 -2.40
CA GLN A 20 -26.74 -21.86 -2.16
C GLN A 20 -25.75 -21.29 -3.19
N LEU A 21 -25.02 -22.14 -3.91
CA LEU A 21 -23.97 -21.74 -4.86
C LEU A 21 -24.52 -21.24 -6.21
N GLY A 22 -25.83 -21.42 -6.46
CA GLY A 22 -26.49 -20.97 -7.68
C GLY A 22 -25.98 -21.67 -8.95
N LYS A 23 -26.34 -21.12 -10.13
CA LYS A 23 -25.86 -21.63 -11.43
C LYS A 23 -24.45 -21.11 -11.73
N GLY A 24 -23.54 -22.02 -12.08
CA GLY A 24 -22.17 -21.67 -12.48
C GLY A 24 -22.13 -20.97 -13.84
N VAL A 25 -21.51 -19.78 -13.91
CA VAL A 25 -21.31 -19.02 -15.16
C VAL A 25 -19.84 -19.08 -15.56
N ARG A 26 -19.56 -19.60 -16.76
CA ARG A 26 -18.20 -19.67 -17.29
C ARG A 26 -17.63 -18.26 -17.48
N GLY A 27 -16.45 -18.01 -16.93
CA GLY A 27 -15.74 -16.74 -17.10
C GLY A 27 -16.26 -15.56 -16.26
N LYS A 28 -17.13 -15.77 -15.26
CA LYS A 28 -17.72 -14.71 -14.40
C LYS A 28 -16.69 -13.68 -13.88
N TYR A 29 -15.46 -14.12 -13.58
CA TYR A 29 -14.37 -13.28 -13.08
C TYR A 29 -13.15 -13.24 -14.00
N PHE A 30 -13.22 -13.79 -15.23
CA PHE A 30 -12.08 -13.92 -16.12
C PHE A 30 -11.41 -12.58 -16.44
N LYS A 31 -12.21 -11.54 -16.74
CA LYS A 31 -11.69 -10.18 -16.97
C LYS A 31 -10.95 -9.64 -15.76
N ARG A 32 -11.55 -9.73 -14.56
CA ARG A 32 -10.93 -9.26 -13.30
C ARG A 32 -9.64 -10.01 -12.97
N TYR A 33 -9.61 -11.32 -13.22
CA TYR A 33 -8.43 -12.14 -13.02
C TYR A 33 -7.31 -11.81 -14.03
N SER A 34 -7.66 -11.65 -15.31
CA SER A 34 -6.69 -11.34 -16.38
C SER A 34 -6.06 -9.94 -16.26
N HIS A 35 -6.73 -8.99 -15.60
CA HIS A 35 -6.12 -7.71 -15.24
C HIS A 35 -5.01 -7.83 -14.18
N GLY A 36 -4.85 -9.00 -13.57
CA GLY A 36 -3.93 -9.22 -12.46
C GLY A 36 -4.51 -8.71 -11.13
N SER A 37 -4.25 -9.45 -10.06
CA SER A 37 -4.57 -9.04 -8.70
C SER A 37 -3.32 -8.48 -8.02
N ASN A 38 -3.33 -7.20 -7.63
CA ASN A 38 -2.25 -6.59 -6.84
C ASN A 38 -2.43 -6.95 -5.36
N VAL A 39 -2.17 -8.21 -5.01
CA VAL A 39 -2.10 -8.65 -3.61
C VAL A 39 -0.67 -8.48 -3.12
N VAL A 40 -0.48 -7.56 -2.17
CA VAL A 40 0.82 -7.33 -1.52
C VAL A 40 0.75 -7.87 -0.10
N VAL A 41 1.57 -8.87 0.19
CA VAL A 41 1.66 -9.44 1.54
C VAL A 41 2.61 -8.58 2.37
N LEU A 42 2.08 -7.97 3.43
CA LEU A 42 2.88 -7.21 4.39
C LEU A 42 3.54 -8.16 5.38
N GLN A 43 4.69 -7.75 5.91
CA GLN A 43 5.29 -8.46 7.04
C GLN A 43 4.34 -8.43 8.25
N PRO A 44 4.32 -9.48 9.10
CA PRO A 44 3.38 -9.58 10.21
C PRO A 44 3.41 -8.37 11.16
N ASP A 45 4.59 -7.81 11.39
CA ASP A 45 4.74 -6.67 12.30
C ASP A 45 4.24 -5.36 11.69
N ILE A 46 4.42 -5.18 10.39
CA ILE A 46 3.86 -4.04 9.64
C ILE A 46 2.34 -4.16 9.57
N HIS A 47 1.80 -5.36 9.37
CA HIS A 47 0.36 -5.60 9.35
C HIS A 47 -0.30 -5.33 10.72
N LYS A 48 0.38 -5.66 11.83
CA LYS A 48 -0.09 -5.32 13.18
C LYS A 48 -0.16 -3.80 13.38
N ALA A 49 0.82 -3.06 12.86
CA ALA A 49 0.86 -1.60 12.94
C ALA A 49 -0.12 -0.92 11.97
N PHE A 50 -0.34 -1.50 10.80
CA PHE A 50 -1.22 -1.00 9.74
C PHE A 50 -2.19 -2.09 9.28
N PRO A 51 -3.33 -2.26 9.98
CA PRO A 51 -4.29 -3.33 9.68
C PRO A 51 -5.06 -3.13 8.36
N THR A 52 -5.05 -1.93 7.79
CA THR A 52 -5.81 -1.58 6.59
C THR A 52 -4.92 -1.02 5.49
N SER A 53 -5.28 -1.29 4.24
CA SER A 53 -4.60 -0.74 3.06
C SER A 53 -4.66 0.80 3.02
N GLU A 54 -5.73 1.40 3.54
CA GLU A 54 -5.86 2.85 3.65
C GLU A 54 -4.81 3.45 4.60
N ALA A 55 -4.55 2.80 5.75
CA ALA A 55 -3.57 3.26 6.71
C ALA A 55 -2.14 3.21 6.14
N VAL A 56 -1.81 2.14 5.40
CA VAL A 56 -0.51 2.03 4.70
C VAL A 56 -0.36 3.13 3.66
N ASN A 57 -1.38 3.34 2.82
CA ASN A 57 -1.31 4.34 1.75
C ASN A 57 -1.19 5.77 2.30
N LYS A 58 -1.87 6.09 3.40
CA LYS A 58 -1.72 7.38 4.08
C LYS A 58 -0.30 7.59 4.62
N ALA A 59 0.30 6.57 5.23
CA ALA A 59 1.67 6.64 5.72
C ALA A 59 2.68 6.81 4.56
N LEU A 60 2.50 6.09 3.45
CA LEU A 60 3.35 6.26 2.28
C LEU A 60 3.19 7.65 1.64
N ALA A 61 1.96 8.19 1.62
CA ALA A 61 1.69 9.54 1.11
C ALA A 61 2.39 10.62 1.95
N SER A 62 2.40 10.49 3.29
CA SER A 62 3.10 11.46 4.14
C SER A 62 4.62 11.41 3.96
N VAL A 63 5.20 10.21 3.81
CA VAL A 63 6.63 10.04 3.48
C VAL A 63 6.96 10.70 2.15
N LEU A 64 6.08 10.56 1.15
CA LEU A 64 6.27 11.16 -0.17
C LEU A 64 6.22 12.69 -0.10
N ALA A 65 5.27 13.26 0.64
CA ALA A 65 5.17 14.70 0.86
C ALA A 65 6.44 15.24 1.56
N PHE A 66 6.89 14.57 2.62
CA PHE A 66 8.13 14.93 3.32
C PHE A 66 9.36 14.88 2.41
N ALA A 67 9.48 13.83 1.58
CA ALA A 67 10.57 13.70 0.64
C ALA A 67 10.60 14.84 -0.40
N GLN A 68 9.43 15.27 -0.89
CA GLN A 68 9.31 16.40 -1.81
C GLN A 68 9.74 17.72 -1.17
N GLU A 69 9.33 17.98 0.07
CA GLU A 69 9.75 19.17 0.82
C GLU A 69 11.26 19.18 1.04
N ALA A 70 11.85 18.05 1.43
CA ALA A 70 13.30 17.92 1.63
C ALA A 70 14.10 18.11 0.33
N GLN A 71 13.57 17.66 -0.82
CA GLN A 71 14.19 17.90 -2.13
C GLN A 71 14.22 19.39 -2.49
N GLY A 72 13.16 20.14 -2.16
CA GLY A 72 13.12 21.58 -2.39
C GLY A 72 14.17 22.36 -1.61
N LEU A 73 14.52 21.89 -0.40
CA LEU A 73 15.54 22.52 0.45
C LEU A 73 16.98 22.23 -0.01
N THR A 74 17.20 21.10 -0.68
CA THR A 74 18.52 20.68 -1.17
C THR A 74 18.79 21.08 -2.62
N ALA A 75 17.75 21.53 -3.34
CA ALA A 75 17.90 22.11 -4.67
C ALA A 75 18.72 23.41 -4.60
N ARG A 76 20.01 23.32 -4.96
CA ARG A 76 20.97 24.43 -5.00
C ARG A 76 20.35 25.63 -5.74
N PRO A 77 20.32 26.83 -5.14
CA PRO A 77 19.80 28.00 -5.82
C PRO A 77 20.63 28.26 -7.08
N ALA A 78 19.95 28.51 -8.19
CA ALA A 78 20.58 28.87 -9.46
C ALA A 78 21.50 30.08 -9.24
N PRO A 79 22.69 30.13 -9.88
CA PRO A 79 23.60 31.25 -9.71
C PRO A 79 22.90 32.54 -10.12
N ARG A 80 22.84 33.49 -9.18
CA ARG A 80 22.25 34.81 -9.40
C ARG A 80 22.99 35.48 -10.58
N PRO A 81 22.31 35.94 -11.63
CA PRO A 81 22.98 36.59 -12.74
C PRO A 81 23.71 37.83 -12.22
N ALA A 82 25.02 37.91 -12.45
CA ALA A 82 25.83 39.05 -12.06
C ALA A 82 25.28 40.31 -12.73
N ARG A 83 24.84 41.28 -11.93
CA ARG A 83 24.44 42.61 -12.40
C ARG A 83 25.66 43.25 -13.08
N LYS A 84 25.66 43.30 -14.42
CA LYS A 84 26.65 44.07 -15.19
C LYS A 84 26.46 45.55 -14.83
N ARG A 85 27.43 46.13 -14.14
CA ARG A 85 27.51 47.58 -13.94
C ARG A 85 27.88 48.21 -15.29
N LEU A 86 27.03 49.13 -15.77
CA LEU A 86 27.30 49.93 -16.95
C LEU A 86 28.40 50.95 -16.64
N PRO A 87 29.39 51.15 -17.53
CA PRO A 87 30.43 52.15 -17.35
C PRO A 87 29.87 53.57 -17.51
N ALA A 88 30.51 54.50 -16.78
CA ALA A 88 30.19 55.92 -16.68
C ALA A 88 30.51 56.71 -17.96
#